data_AF-A0A803MJK3-F1
#
_entry.id   AF-A0A803MJK3-F1
#
_cell.length_a   1.000
_cell.length_b   1.000
_cell.length_c   1.000
_cell.angle_alpha   90.00
_cell.angle_beta   90.00
_cell.angle_gamma   90.00
#
_symmetry.space_group_name_H-M   'P 1'
#
loop_
_entity.id
_entity.type
_entity.pdbx_description
1 polymer ?
#
loop_
_entity_poly.entity_id
_entity_poly.type
_entity_poly.pdbx_seq_one_letter_code
_entity_poly.pdbx_strand_id
1 'polypeptide(L)' 'MLLRPCPKALIHGAMFPEGKGSDKVPRVYIKTLRDKVYSREQQDLFIKRWPPSDVYEIDSDHCPMFSNPSHLFGLITS' A
#
# COMPACT_ATOMS: atom_id res chain seq x y z
N MET A 1 -1.17 -18.26 9.82
CA MET A 1 -2.52 -17.84 9.37
C MET A 1 -2.56 -17.91 7.85
N LEU A 2 -3.49 -18.67 7.26
CA LEU A 2 -3.67 -18.71 5.81
C LEU A 2 -4.72 -17.67 5.42
N LEU A 3 -4.26 -16.54 4.89
CA LEU A 3 -5.16 -15.62 4.19
C LEU A 3 -5.81 -16.39 3.03
N ARG A 4 -7.10 -16.18 2.82
CA ARG A 4 -7.76 -16.67 1.59
C ARG A 4 -7.03 -16.08 0.38
N PRO A 5 -6.93 -16.83 -0.74
CA PRO A 5 -6.30 -16.31 -1.95
C PRO A 5 -6.87 -14.95 -2.35
N CYS A 6 -6.00 -13.99 -2.63
CA CYS A 6 -6.39 -12.66 -3.08
C CYS A 6 -7.07 -12.75 -4.46
N PRO A 7 -8.27 -12.16 -4.66
CA PRO A 7 -8.99 -12.24 -5.92
C PRO A 7 -8.40 -11.29 -6.97
N LYS A 8 -7.23 -11.66 -7.52
CA LYS A 8 -6.43 -10.81 -8.42
C LYS A 8 -7.24 -10.28 -9.61
N ALA A 9 -8.15 -11.08 -10.18
CA ALA A 9 -8.96 -10.67 -11.33
C ALA A 9 -9.89 -9.48 -11.03
N LEU A 10 -10.49 -9.43 -9.83
CA LEU A 10 -11.35 -8.32 -9.42
C LEU A 10 -10.54 -7.03 -9.22
N ILE A 11 -9.32 -7.14 -8.68
CA ILE A 11 -8.46 -5.98 -8.42
C ILE A 11 -8.01 -5.32 -9.73
N HIS A 12 -7.63 -6.10 -10.75
CA HIS A 12 -7.18 -5.55 -12.02
C HIS A 12 -8.30 -4.93 -12.87
N GLY A 13 -9.55 -5.37 -12.68
CA GLY A 13 -10.72 -4.84 -13.40
C GLY A 13 -11.46 -3.71 -12.68
N ALA A 14 -11.01 -3.32 -11.48
CA ALA A 14 -11.67 -2.29 -10.69
C ALA A 14 -11.51 -0.91 -11.35
N MET A 15 -12.64 -0.32 -11.74
CA MET A 15 -12.70 1.05 -12.26
C MET A 15 -13.25 1.95 -11.16
N PHE A 16 -12.48 2.99 -10.80
CA PHE A 16 -12.92 4.00 -9.86
C PHE A 16 -13.32 5.24 -10.66
N PRO A 17 -14.60 5.68 -10.62
CA PRO A 17 -14.97 6.96 -11.22
C PRO A 17 -14.20 8.08 -10.52
N GLU A 18 -13.84 9.13 -11.25
CA GLU A 18 -13.23 10.32 -10.64
C GLU A 18 -14.22 10.91 -9.62
N GLY A 19 -13.95 10.65 -8.34
CA GLY A 19 -14.78 11.08 -7.23
C GLY A 19 -14.41 12.48 -6.80
N LYS A 20 -15.40 13.38 -6.69
CA LYS A 20 -15.17 14.70 -6.08
C LYS A 20 -14.90 14.51 -4.58
N GLY A 21 -13.62 14.53 -4.19
CA GLY A 21 -13.21 14.60 -2.78
C GLY A 21 -12.15 13.60 -2.33
N SER A 22 -11.84 12.57 -3.11
CA SER A 22 -10.75 11.63 -2.76
C SER A 22 -9.39 12.31 -2.64
N ASP A 23 -9.19 13.42 -3.38
CA ASP A 23 -7.99 14.26 -3.31
C ASP A 23 -7.95 15.24 -2.14
N LYS A 24 -9.05 15.41 -1.42
CA LYS A 24 -9.10 16.29 -0.25
C LYS A 24 -8.73 15.58 1.05
N VAL A 25 -8.73 14.26 1.04
CA VAL A 25 -8.37 13.46 2.21
C VAL A 25 -6.86 13.29 2.23
N PRO A 26 -6.16 13.64 3.33
CA PRO A 26 -4.75 13.36 3.49
C PRO A 26 -4.47 11.86 3.33
N ARG A 27 -3.38 11.54 2.64
CA ARG A 27 -2.98 10.15 2.36
C ARG A 27 -1.54 9.96 2.74
N VAL A 28 -1.23 8.79 3.26
CA VAL A 28 0.14 8.33 3.48
C VAL A 28 0.35 7.03 2.72
N TYR A 29 1.57 6.77 2.27
CA TYR A 29 1.92 5.52 1.61
C TYR A 29 3.03 4.82 2.40
N ILE A 30 2.83 3.54 2.75
CA ILE A 30 3.83 2.73 3.45
C ILE A 30 4.39 1.70 2.46
N LYS A 31 5.62 1.91 1.99
CA LYS A 31 6.32 1.02 1.06
C LYS A 31 6.88 -0.19 1.79
N THR A 32 6.66 -1.38 1.23
CA THR A 32 7.22 -2.63 1.75
C THR A 32 8.40 -3.05 0.89
N LEU A 33 9.58 -3.15 1.50
CA LEU A 33 10.84 -3.31 0.76
C LEU A 33 11.12 -4.73 0.24
N ARG A 34 10.44 -5.74 0.80
CA ARG A 34 10.57 -7.17 0.43
C ARG A 34 9.29 -7.73 -0.18
N ASP A 35 8.45 -6.86 -0.73
CA ASP A 35 7.23 -7.25 -1.42
C ASP A 35 7.55 -8.06 -2.69
N LYS A 36 6.89 -9.22 -2.82
CA LYS A 36 7.00 -10.13 -3.97
C LYS A 36 5.79 -10.05 -4.91
N VAL A 37 4.77 -9.29 -4.54
CA VAL A 37 3.55 -9.01 -5.31
C VAL A 37 3.73 -7.73 -6.10
N TYR A 38 4.24 -6.67 -5.48
CA TYR A 38 4.53 -5.38 -6.13
C TYR A 38 6.00 -5.02 -5.98
N SER A 39 6.71 -4.89 -7.10
CA SER A 39 8.11 -4.47 -7.09
C SER A 39 8.25 -3.03 -6.58
N ARG A 40 9.45 -2.66 -6.14
CA ARG A 40 9.73 -1.28 -5.66
C ARG A 40 9.43 -0.24 -6.73
N GLU A 41 9.79 -0.54 -7.98
CA GLU A 41 9.54 0.33 -9.12
C GLU A 41 8.03 0.49 -9.38
N GLN A 42 7.23 -0.56 -9.19
CA GLN A 42 5.77 -0.47 -9.30
C GLN A 42 5.18 0.40 -8.19
N GLN A 43 5.66 0.24 -6.95
CA GLN A 43 5.24 1.10 -5.83
C GLN A 43 5.58 2.57 -6.09
N ASP A 44 6.76 2.85 -6.64
CA ASP A 44 7.15 4.22 -7.03
C ASP A 44 6.26 4.80 -8.13
N LEU A 45 5.83 3.98 -9.10
CA LEU A 45 4.85 4.40 -10.10
C LEU A 45 3.48 4.73 -9.49
N PHE A 46 3.04 4.01 -8.45
CA PHE A 46 1.79 4.32 -7.75
C PHE A 46 1.88 5.66 -7.03
N ILE A 47 2.98 5.92 -6.33
CA ILE A 47 3.26 7.19 -5.65
C ILE A 47 3.28 8.34 -6.67
N LYS A 48 3.95 8.14 -7.82
CA LYS A 48 4.00 9.15 -8.89
C LYS A 48 2.62 9.42 -9.50
N ARG A 49 1.82 8.37 -9.71
CA ARG A 49 0.49 8.48 -10.30
C ARG A 49 -0.48 9.18 -9.35
N TRP A 50 -0.38 8.93 -8.04
CA TRP A 50 -1.24 9.53 -7.04
C TRP A 50 -0.46 9.94 -5.79
N PRO A 51 0.15 11.15 -5.81
CA PRO A 51 1.03 11.59 -4.73
C PRO A 51 0.32 11.61 -3.35
N PRO A 52 0.89 10.95 -2.33
CA PRO A 52 0.48 11.10 -0.94
C PRO A 52 1.14 12.32 -0.30
N SER A 53 0.69 12.68 0.91
CA SER A 53 1.32 13.69 1.76
C SER A 53 2.66 13.20 2.28
N ASP A 54 2.73 11.94 2.73
CA ASP A 54 3.93 11.33 3.28
C ASP A 54 4.15 9.92 2.74
N VAL A 55 5.42 9.54 2.67
CA VAL A 55 5.85 8.20 2.27
C VAL A 55 6.76 7.64 3.36
N TYR A 56 6.41 6.47 3.87
CA TYR A 56 7.21 5.70 4.82
C TYR A 56 7.71 4.43 4.15
N GLU A 57 8.82 3.89 4.66
CA GLU A 57 9.35 2.61 4.21
C GLU A 57 9.44 1.63 5.38
N ILE A 58 9.09 0.38 5.13
CA ILE A 58 9.19 -0.70 6.11
C ILE A 58 9.91 -1.90 5.48
N ASP A 59 10.93 -2.40 6.18
CA ASP A 59 11.63 -3.63 5.80
C ASP A 59 10.76 -4.85 6.12
N SER A 60 9.86 -5.18 5.20
CA SER A 60 8.80 -6.17 5.36
C SER A 60 8.36 -6.75 4.01
N ASP A 61 7.69 -7.91 4.04
CA ASP A 61 6.99 -8.44 2.88
C ASP A 61 5.68 -7.68 2.58
N HIS A 62 4.92 -8.16 1.59
CA HIS A 62 3.64 -7.58 1.14
C HIS A 62 2.61 -7.39 2.27
N CYS A 63 2.73 -8.17 3.34
CA CYS A 63 1.78 -8.23 4.43
C CYS A 63 2.43 -7.85 5.77
N PRO A 64 2.81 -6.57 5.98
CA PRO A 64 3.52 -6.12 7.18
C PRO A 64 2.74 -6.34 8.48
N MET A 65 1.41 -6.41 8.42
CA MET A 65 0.58 -6.78 9.57
C MET A 65 0.83 -8.21 10.08
N PHE A 66 1.43 -9.09 9.27
CA PHE A 66 1.84 -10.43 9.67
C PHE A 66 3.34 -10.54 9.89
N SER A 67 4.14 -9.97 8.99
CA SER A 67 5.59 -10.15 8.98
C SER A 67 6.34 -9.15 9.85
N ASN A 68 5.82 -7.94 10.06
CA ASN A 68 6.43 -6.91 10.90
C ASN A 68 5.39 -6.00 11.62
N PRO A 69 4.49 -6.58 12.44
CA PRO A 69 3.35 -5.86 13.00
C PRO A 69 3.74 -4.72 13.95
N SER A 70 4.81 -4.89 14.74
CA SER A 70 5.24 -3.88 15.70
C SER A 70 5.81 -2.63 15.02
N HIS A 71 6.59 -2.80 13.95
CA HIS A 71 7.11 -1.66 13.20
C HIS A 71 5.99 -0.96 12.44
N LEU A 72 5.07 -1.72 11.84
CA LEU A 72 3.87 -1.13 11.22
C LEU A 72 3.05 -0.32 12.24
N PHE A 73 2.86 -0.83 13.46
CA PHE A 73 2.17 -0.13 14.53
C PHE A 73 2.85 1.21 14.87
N GLY A 74 4.19 1.22 14.95
CA GLY A 74 4.95 2.45 15.17
C GLY A 74 4.69 3.51 14.11
N LEU A 75 4.61 3.12 12.83
CA LEU A 75 4.36 4.04 11.71
C LEU A 75 2.93 4.60 11.66
N ILE A 76 1.93 3.90 12.19
CA ILE A 76 0.52 4.33 12.14
C ILE A 76 0.07 5.11 13.38
N THR A 77 0.89 5.10 14.43
CA THR A 77 0.60 5.80 15.70
C THR A 77 1.46 7.03 15.94
N SER A 78 2.50 7.21 15.12
CA SER A 78 3.30 8.43 15.00
C SER A 78 2.53 9.54 14.29
#